data_AF-A0A5C6CKP1-F1
#
_entry.id   AF-A0A5C6CKP1-F1
#
_cell.length_a   1.000
_cell.length_b   1.000
_cell.length_c   1.000
_cell.angle_alpha   90.00
_cell.angle_beta   90.00
_cell.angle_gamma   90.00
#
_symmetry.space_group_name_H-M   'P 1'
#
loop_
_entity.id
_entity.type
_entity.pdbx_description
1 polymer ?
#
loop_
_entity_poly.entity_id
_entity_poly.type
_entity_poly.pdbx_seq_one_letter_code
_entity_poly.pdbx_strand_id
1 'polypeptide(L)'
;MLNQASDSKTTEENVVQRLRRRTQQARDLGFHVRTELLDGQEPSWCMIGKRKTIFIDLAQTAAEQLRQLEESINEYQQRLRQSRASMNPAA
;
A
#
# COMPACT_ATOMS: atom_id res chain seq x y z
N MET A 1 45.06 13.04 6.59
CA MET A 1 43.77 13.65 6.23
C MET A 1 43.00 12.65 5.38
N LEU A 2 41.97 12.02 5.94
CA LEU A 2 41.08 11.09 5.25
C LEU A 2 39.68 11.68 5.35
N ASN A 3 39.11 12.17 4.25
CA ASN A 3 37.69 11.96 3.96
C ASN A 3 37.32 12.54 2.59
N GLN A 4 36.87 11.66 1.69
CA GLN A 4 35.54 11.72 1.07
C GLN A 4 35.51 10.77 -0.13
N ALA A 5 35.03 9.55 0.11
CA ALA A 5 34.35 8.79 -0.91
C ALA A 5 32.86 8.90 -0.61
N SER A 6 32.22 9.93 -1.14
CA SER A 6 30.77 10.05 -1.20
C SER A 6 30.28 9.11 -2.29
N ASP A 7 30.35 7.80 -2.04
CA ASP A 7 29.79 6.79 -2.93
C ASP A 7 28.29 6.70 -2.62
N SER A 8 27.53 7.66 -3.15
CA SER A 8 26.07 7.61 -3.19
C SER A 8 25.65 6.54 -4.19
N LYS A 9 25.83 5.26 -3.83
CA LYS A 9 25.09 4.17 -4.46
C LYS A 9 23.63 4.32 -4.04
N THR A 10 22.85 5.00 -4.88
CA THR A 10 21.40 4.81 -4.93
C THR A 10 21.17 3.33 -5.16
N THR A 11 21.00 2.56 -4.09
CA THR A 11 20.66 1.15 -4.19
C THR A 11 19.28 1.13 -4.81
N GLU A 12 19.19 0.73 -6.09
CA GLU A 12 17.91 0.50 -6.74
C GLU A 12 17.10 -0.44 -5.87
N GLU A 13 16.03 0.09 -5.29
CA GLU A 13 15.26 -0.63 -4.29
C GLU A 13 14.53 -1.78 -4.97
N ASN A 14 14.77 -3.00 -4.49
CA ASN A 14 14.14 -4.17 -5.07
C ASN A 14 12.66 -4.28 -4.69
N VAL A 15 11.94 -5.15 -5.38
CA VAL A 15 10.49 -5.33 -5.21
C VAL A 15 10.09 -5.68 -3.77
N VAL A 16 10.91 -6.45 -3.05
CA VAL A 16 10.63 -6.85 -1.67
C VAL A 16 10.77 -5.66 -0.72
N GLN A 17 11.79 -4.83 -0.91
CA GLN A 17 11.98 -3.61 -0.14
C GLN A 17 10.83 -2.62 -0.39
N ARG A 18 10.43 -2.45 -1.66
CA ARG A 18 9.27 -1.65 -2.04
C ARG A 18 7.98 -2.15 -1.38
N LEU A 19 7.72 -3.46 -1.42
CA LEU A 19 6.56 -4.10 -0.77
C LEU A 19 6.52 -3.84 0.73
N ARG A 20 7.66 -3.98 1.42
CA ARG A 20 7.78 -3.69 2.86
C ARG A 20 7.47 -2.24 3.16
N ARG A 21 8.08 -1.30 2.43
CA ARG A 21 7.82 0.13 2.62
C ARG A 21 6.35 0.45 2.38
N ARG A 22 5.76 -0.06 1.30
CA ARG A 22 4.36 0.19 0.95
C ARG A 22 3.40 -0.39 2.00
N THR A 23 3.74 -1.55 2.56
CA THR A 23 2.99 -2.16 3.67
C THR A 23 3.05 -1.28 4.92
N GLN A 24 4.21 -0.69 5.21
CA GLN A 24 4.31 0.25 6.32
C GLN A 24 3.46 1.50 6.07
N GLN A 25 3.50 2.08 4.87
CA GLN A 25 2.65 3.21 4.51
C GLN A 25 1.15 2.90 4.66
N ALA A 26 0.70 1.70 4.28
CA ALA A 26 -0.69 1.28 4.51
C ALA A 26 -1.04 1.25 6.00
N ARG A 27 -0.15 0.74 6.84
CA ARG A 27 -0.33 0.72 8.31
C ARG A 27 -0.40 2.13 8.87
N ASP A 28 0.43 3.05 8.38
CA ASP A 28 0.42 4.46 8.80
C ASP A 28 -0.89 5.17 8.40
N LEU A 29 -1.55 4.74 7.31
CA LEU A 29 -2.91 5.18 6.92
C LEU A 29 -4.04 4.56 7.78
N GLY A 30 -3.67 3.71 8.74
CA GLY A 30 -4.58 3.02 9.65
C GLY A 30 -5.15 1.71 9.10
N PHE A 31 -4.58 1.15 8.03
CA PHE A 31 -4.97 -0.17 7.55
C PHE A 31 -4.40 -1.28 8.42
N HIS A 32 -5.21 -2.32 8.59
CA HIS A 32 -4.71 -3.65 8.90
C HIS A 32 -4.40 -4.36 7.59
N VAL A 33 -3.12 -4.69 7.36
CA VAL A 33 -2.72 -5.48 6.19
C VAL A 33 -2.68 -6.95 6.59
N ARG A 34 -3.50 -7.76 5.93
CA ARG A 34 -3.54 -9.23 6.08
C ARG A 34 -3.01 -9.87 4.81
N THR A 35 -2.12 -10.83 4.97
CA THR A 35 -1.63 -11.67 3.87
C THR A 35 -2.13 -13.07 4.12
N GLU A 36 -2.99 -13.57 3.23
CA GLU A 36 -3.66 -14.86 3.38
C GLU A 36 -3.98 -15.47 2.02
N LEU A 37 -4.27 -16.77 1.98
CA LEU A 37 -4.75 -17.42 0.76
C LEU A 37 -6.16 -16.92 0.48
N LEU A 38 -6.36 -16.33 -0.71
CA LEU A 38 -7.65 -15.78 -1.10
C LEU A 38 -8.47 -16.72 -1.99
N ASP A 39 -7.98 -17.93 -2.29
CA ASP A 39 -8.65 -18.96 -3.09
C ASP A 39 -9.27 -18.42 -4.40
N GLY A 40 -8.57 -17.49 -5.05
CA GLY A 40 -9.01 -16.86 -6.31
C GLY A 40 -9.94 -15.66 -6.16
N GLN A 41 -10.21 -15.18 -4.94
CA GLN A 41 -10.88 -13.91 -4.72
C GLN A 41 -9.96 -12.73 -5.05
N GLU A 42 -10.57 -11.66 -5.58
CA GLU A 42 -9.82 -10.45 -5.88
C GLU A 42 -9.37 -9.72 -4.60
N PRO A 43 -8.08 -9.36 -4.51
CA PRO A 43 -7.54 -8.51 -3.45
C PRO A 43 -8.25 -7.16 -3.45
N SER A 44 -8.76 -6.76 -2.29
CA SER A 44 -9.34 -5.42 -2.13
C SER A 44 -9.16 -4.91 -0.70
N TRP A 45 -9.64 -3.69 -0.47
CA TRP A 45 -9.78 -3.15 0.87
C TRP A 45 -11.25 -3.01 1.27
N CYS A 46 -11.53 -3.24 2.55
CA CYS A 46 -12.86 -3.08 3.11
C CYS A 46 -12.83 -2.64 4.57
N MET A 47 -14.00 -2.39 5.14
CA MET A 47 -14.16 -2.18 6.58
C MET A 47 -14.59 -3.49 7.24
N ILE A 48 -13.81 -3.96 8.21
CA ILE A 48 -14.21 -5.06 9.10
C ILE A 48 -14.49 -4.44 10.45
N GLY A 49 -15.78 -4.31 10.77
CA GLY A 49 -16.22 -3.44 11.87
C GLY A 49 -15.76 -2.00 11.65
N LYS A 50 -14.95 -1.48 12.58
CA LYS A 50 -14.37 -0.12 12.50
C LYS A 50 -12.96 -0.07 11.90
N ARG A 51 -12.42 -1.22 11.45
CA ARG A 51 -11.04 -1.32 11.00
C ARG A 51 -10.96 -1.42 9.47
N LYS A 52 -10.21 -0.53 8.85
CA LYS A 52 -9.86 -0.64 7.43
C LYS A 52 -8.92 -1.83 7.27
N THR A 53 -9.24 -2.76 6.39
CA THR A 53 -8.44 -3.98 6.18
C THR A 53 -8.12 -4.11 4.70
N ILE A 54 -6.85 -4.37 4.39
CA ILE A 54 -6.38 -4.75 3.04
C ILE A 54 -6.03 -6.23 3.09
N PHE A 55 -6.51 -6.95 2.10
CA PHE A 55 -6.16 -8.35 1.86
C PHE A 55 -5.16 -8.43 0.71
N ILE A 56 -4.07 -9.15 0.95
CA ILE A 56 -3.05 -9.47 -0.06
C ILE A 56 -3.04 -10.99 -0.22
N ASP A 57 -3.09 -11.46 -1.46
CA ASP A 57 -3.03 -12.89 -1.73
C ASP A 57 -1.62 -13.43 -1.48
N LEU A 58 -1.51 -14.33 -0.51
CA LEU A 58 -0.26 -15.00 -0.13
C LEU A 58 0.31 -15.84 -1.28
N ALA A 59 -0.54 -16.38 -2.15
CA ALA A 59 -0.11 -17.24 -3.25
C ALA A 59 0.62 -16.47 -4.37
N GLN A 60 0.56 -15.13 -4.36
CA GLN A 60 1.09 -14.30 -5.41
C GLN A 60 2.55 -13.89 -5.20
N THR A 61 3.22 -13.52 -6.30
CA THR A 61 4.60 -13.02 -6.24
C THR A 61 4.69 -11.68 -5.50
N ALA A 62 5.87 -11.33 -5.00
CA ALA A 62 6.07 -10.03 -4.31
C ALA A 62 5.74 -8.81 -5.20
N ALA A 63 5.94 -8.91 -6.52
CA ALA A 63 5.56 -7.87 -7.47
C ALA A 63 4.04 -7.71 -7.55
N GLU A 64 3.34 -8.83 -7.61
CA GLU A 64 1.88 -8.87 -7.68
C GLU A 64 1.26 -8.40 -6.35
N GLN A 65 1.78 -8.87 -5.22
CA GLN A 65 1.37 -8.37 -3.89
C GLN A 65 1.60 -6.86 -3.73
N LEU A 66 2.69 -6.33 -4.27
CA LEU A 66 2.96 -4.89 -4.27
C LEU A 66 1.91 -4.14 -5.12
N ARG A 67 1.58 -4.64 -6.30
CA ARG A 67 0.54 -4.08 -7.17
C ARG A 67 -0.82 -4.02 -6.45
N GLN A 68 -1.23 -5.13 -5.85
CA GLN A 68 -2.50 -5.23 -5.09
C GLN A 68 -2.58 -4.19 -3.96
N LEU A 69 -1.47 -4.01 -3.25
CA LEU A 69 -1.38 -3.03 -2.17
C LEU A 69 -1.41 -1.59 -2.69
N GLU A 70 -0.71 -1.31 -3.79
CA GLU A 70 -0.72 0.00 -4.45
C GLU A 70 -2.14 0.37 -4.93
N GLU A 71 -2.84 -0.57 -5.56
CA GLU A 71 -4.22 -0.40 -6.03
C GLU A 71 -5.18 -0.14 -4.88
N SER A 72 -5.13 -0.96 -3.83
CA SER A 72 -5.98 -0.79 -2.64
C SER A 72 -5.80 0.59 -1.97
N ILE A 73 -4.55 1.06 -1.84
CA ILE A 73 -4.26 2.38 -1.27
C ILE A 73 -4.79 3.48 -2.19
N ASN A 74 -4.60 3.36 -3.51
CA ASN A 74 -5.03 4.35 -4.47
C ASN A 74 -6.56 4.48 -4.49
N GLU A 75 -7.28 3.36 -4.52
CA GLU A 75 -8.75 3.35 -4.43
C GLU A 75 -9.25 4.03 -3.16
N TYR A 76 -8.64 3.74 -2.01
CA TYR A 76 -8.99 4.38 -0.75
C TYR A 76 -8.83 5.90 -0.81
N GLN A 77 -7.70 6.37 -1.34
CA GLN A 77 -7.43 7.80 -1.49
C GLN A 77 -8.42 8.46 -2.45
N GLN A 78 -8.81 7.77 -3.54
CA GLN A 78 -9.83 8.26 -4.45
C GLN A 78 -11.20 8.38 -3.76
N ARG A 79 -11.63 7.37 -3.00
CA ARG A 79 -12.89 7.44 -2.24
C ARG A 79 -12.88 8.55 -1.19
N LEU A 80 -11.74 8.81 -0.54
CA LEU A 80 -11.58 9.95 0.37
C LEU A 80 -11.71 11.30 -0.35
N ARG A 81 -11.13 11.44 -1.54
CA ARG A 81 -11.24 12.69 -2.32
C ARG A 81 -12.67 12.93 -2.78
N GLN A 82 -13.35 11.89 -3.26
CA GLN A 82 -14.74 11.96 -3.71
C GLN A 82 -15.68 12.33 -2.57
N SER A 83 -15.56 11.68 -1.41
CA SER A 83 -16.39 12.00 -0.22
C SER A 83 -16.19 13.43 0.26
N ARG A 84 -14.95 13.96 0.21
CA ARG A 84 -14.67 15.37 0.54
C ARG A 84 -15.25 16.34 -0.49
N ALA A 85 -15.18 16.01 -1.78
CA ALA A 85 -15.77 16.83 -2.84
C ALA A 85 -17.30 16.88 -2.75
N SER A 86 -17.96 15.77 -2.44
CA SER A 86 -19.41 15.74 -2.21
C SER A 86 -19.84 16.50 -0.94
N MET A 87 -18.94 16.69 0.03
CA MET A 87 -19.20 17.47 1.25
C MET A 87 -18.97 18.98 1.08
N ASN A 88 -18.39 19.44 -0.03
CA ASN A 88 -18.18 20.87 -0.33
C ASN A 88 -18.65 21.18 -1.76
N PRO A 89 -19.96 21.36 -2.00
CA PRO A 89 -20.48 21.59 -3.35
C PRO A 89 -20.31 23.03 -3.87
N ALA A 90 -19.64 23.95 -3.16
CA ALA A 90 -19.45 25.32 -3.63
C ALA A 90 -18.16 25.97 -3.09
N ALA A 91 -17.30 26.38 -4.03
CA ALA A 91 -16.44 27.56 -3.92
C ALA A 91 -16.76 28.44 -5.13
#